data_AF-A0A3C0R9I9-F1
#
_entry.id   AF-A0A3C0R9I9-F1
#
_cell.length_a   1.000
_cell.length_b   1.000
_cell.length_c   1.000
_cell.angle_alpha   90.00
_cell.angle_beta   90.00
_cell.angle_gamma   90.00
#
_symmetry.space_group_name_H-M   'P 1'
#
loop_
_entity.id
_entity.type
_entity.pdbx_description
1 polymer ?
#
loop_
_entity_poly.entity_id
_entity_poly.type
_entity_poly.pdbx_seq_one_letter_code
_entity_poly.pdbx_strand_id
1 'polypeptide(L)'
;MRFSIGLFIACMYCSTLLSCKEGKEQQTKADTVSFFPLKELIMGDVKDAVQTPYLLVAYTINDKQKDSIIIDTTDLKIWANRFLQKDFNDPEWKPKFNEAVFNDQTTQTYTLSYTTKDDN
;
A
#
# COMPACT_ATOMS: atom_id res chain seq x y z
N MET A 1 -40.78 36.09 44.09
CA MET A 1 -40.90 34.98 43.11
C MET A 1 -39.79 33.99 43.38
N ARG A 2 -40.15 32.76 43.77
CA ARG A 2 -39.24 31.65 44.08
C ARG A 2 -39.09 30.84 42.79
N PHE A 3 -37.88 30.68 42.27
CA PHE A 3 -37.62 29.79 41.13
C PHE A 3 -36.63 28.69 41.55
N SER A 4 -37.10 27.47 41.37
CA SER A 4 -36.53 26.19 41.82
C SER A 4 -35.26 25.81 41.07
N ILE A 5 -34.16 25.65 41.80
CA ILE A 5 -32.86 25.12 41.29
C ILE A 5 -32.84 23.58 41.29
N GLY A 6 -33.87 22.92 41.86
CA GLY A 6 -33.92 21.46 42.02
C GLY A 6 -34.22 20.63 40.77
N LEU A 7 -34.57 21.25 39.63
CA LEU A 7 -35.05 20.50 38.44
C LEU A 7 -33.96 20.17 37.41
N PHE A 8 -32.73 20.68 37.55
CA PHE A 8 -31.66 20.41 36.59
C PHE A 8 -30.73 19.24 36.97
N ILE A 9 -30.68 18.85 38.24
CA ILE A 9 -29.74 17.81 38.71
C ILE A 9 -30.27 16.38 38.47
N ALA A 10 -31.59 16.21 38.29
CA ALA A 10 -32.20 14.90 38.07
C ALA A 10 -32.02 14.35 36.64
N CYS A 11 -31.73 15.20 35.64
CA CYS A 11 -31.63 14.77 34.25
C CYS A 11 -30.23 14.27 33.85
N MET A 12 -29.22 14.52 34.68
CA MET A 12 -27.81 14.19 34.39
C MET A 12 -27.38 12.81 34.91
N TYR A 13 -28.21 12.13 35.71
CA TYR A 13 -27.92 10.81 36.29
C TYR A 13 -28.55 9.61 35.54
N CYS A 14 -29.28 9.85 34.45
CA CYS A 14 -30.02 8.78 33.74
C CYS A 14 -29.29 8.23 32.49
N SER A 15 -28.06 8.67 32.21
CA SER A 15 -27.33 8.28 30.99
C SER A 15 -26.25 7.21 31.21
N THR A 16 -26.07 6.69 32.42
CA THR A 16 -24.98 5.76 32.74
C THR A 16 -25.36 4.28 32.68
N LEU A 17 -26.43 3.91 32.01
CA LEU A 17 -26.81 2.49 31.86
C LEU A 17 -27.37 2.26 30.46
N LEU A 18 -26.49 1.86 29.53
CA LEU A 18 -26.72 1.01 28.34
C LEU A 18 -25.60 1.26 27.33
N SER A 19 -24.43 0.67 27.57
CA SER A 19 -23.54 0.35 26.46
C SER A 19 -23.45 -1.16 26.39
N CYS A 20 -24.38 -1.75 25.63
CA CYS A 20 -24.32 -3.14 25.21
C CYS A 20 -22.93 -3.41 24.62
N LYS A 21 -22.19 -4.32 25.25
CA LYS A 21 -21.09 -5.03 24.59
C LYS A 21 -21.72 -6.03 23.63
N GLU A 22 -22.16 -5.54 22.47
CA GLU A 22 -22.26 -6.43 21.31
C GLU A 22 -20.83 -6.67 20.84
N GLY A 23 -20.33 -7.88 21.11
CA GLY A 23 -19.21 -8.44 20.38
C GLY A 23 -19.63 -8.61 18.93
N LYS A 24 -19.61 -7.51 18.17
CA LYS A 24 -19.70 -7.58 16.72
C LYS A 24 -18.45 -8.32 16.29
N GLU A 25 -18.62 -9.52 15.75
CA GLU A 25 -17.66 -10.07 14.81
C GLU A 25 -17.34 -8.96 13.83
N GLN A 26 -16.12 -8.44 13.94
CA GLN A 26 -15.61 -7.45 13.04
C GLN A 26 -15.45 -8.19 11.72
N GLN A 27 -16.53 -8.23 10.92
CA GLN A 27 -16.44 -8.61 9.52
C GLN A 27 -15.32 -7.74 8.96
N THR A 28 -14.17 -8.36 8.71
CA THR A 28 -13.04 -7.71 8.08
C THR A 28 -13.56 -7.21 6.76
N LYS A 29 -13.88 -5.92 6.71
CA LYS A 29 -14.37 -5.25 5.51
C LYS A 29 -13.31 -5.54 4.45
N ALA A 30 -13.69 -6.29 3.42
CA ALA A 30 -12.76 -6.62 2.35
C ALA A 30 -12.16 -5.31 1.84
N ASP A 31 -10.84 -5.22 1.89
CA ASP A 31 -10.13 -4.06 1.38
C ASP A 31 -10.40 -3.97 -0.13
N THR A 32 -11.23 -2.99 -0.51
CA THR A 32 -11.64 -2.75 -1.89
C THR A 32 -10.64 -1.86 -2.63
N VAL A 33 -9.57 -1.40 -1.98
CA VAL A 33 -8.55 -0.57 -2.61
C VAL A 33 -7.74 -1.44 -3.56
N SER A 34 -7.64 -1.04 -4.83
CA SER A 34 -6.78 -1.70 -5.83
C SER A 34 -5.32 -1.65 -5.42
N PHE A 35 -4.47 -2.55 -5.92
CA PHE A 35 -3.03 -2.42 -5.67
C PHE A 35 -2.49 -1.20 -6.42
N PHE A 36 -1.29 -0.80 -6.07
CA PHE A 36 -0.56 0.20 -6.83
C PHE A 36 -0.45 -0.22 -8.30
N PRO A 37 -0.63 0.69 -9.28
CA PRO A 37 -0.57 0.38 -10.71
C PRO A 37 0.88 0.14 -11.18
N LEU A 38 1.48 -0.95 -10.72
CA LEU A 38 2.88 -1.33 -10.95
C LEU A 38 3.16 -1.52 -12.45
N LYS A 39 2.20 -2.08 -13.18
CA LYS A 39 2.32 -2.30 -14.63
C LYS A 39 2.49 -0.98 -15.36
N GLU A 40 1.62 -0.01 -15.08
CA GLU A 40 1.63 1.31 -15.69
C GLU A 40 2.91 2.07 -15.34
N LEU A 41 3.37 1.97 -14.08
CA LEU A 41 4.64 2.55 -13.63
C LEU A 41 5.81 2.00 -14.45
N ILE A 42 6.00 0.68 -14.46
CA ILE A 42 7.12 0.02 -15.16
C ILE A 42 7.07 0.31 -16.67
N MET A 43 5.89 0.27 -17.28
CA MET A 43 5.75 0.58 -18.70
C MET A 43 6.09 2.06 -19.01
N GLY A 44 5.74 2.97 -18.10
CA GLY A 44 6.12 4.38 -18.17
C GLY A 44 7.64 4.56 -18.14
N ASP A 45 8.30 3.95 -17.16
CA ASP A 45 9.75 4.05 -16.97
C ASP A 45 10.53 3.45 -18.15
N VAL A 46 10.10 2.27 -18.65
CA VAL A 46 10.71 1.64 -19.83
C VAL A 46 10.54 2.53 -21.07
N LYS A 47 9.36 3.15 -21.24
CA LYS A 47 9.11 4.05 -22.37
C LYS A 47 10.02 5.27 -22.31
N ASP A 48 10.14 5.91 -21.14
CA ASP A 48 11.03 7.08 -20.97
C ASP A 48 12.49 6.70 -21.25
N ALA A 49 12.96 5.57 -20.69
CA ALA A 49 14.32 5.09 -20.88
C ALA A 49 14.66 4.71 -22.33
N VAL A 50 13.67 4.34 -23.14
CA VAL A 50 13.85 4.07 -24.58
C VAL A 50 13.89 5.36 -25.39
N GLN A 51 13.17 6.40 -24.97
CA GLN A 51 13.04 7.67 -25.69
C GLN A 51 14.17 8.64 -25.36
N THR A 52 14.77 8.50 -24.18
CA THR A 52 15.80 9.39 -23.66
C THR A 52 17.15 8.67 -23.54
N PRO A 53 18.27 9.27 -23.97
CA PRO A 53 19.58 8.62 -23.98
C PRO A 53 20.23 8.62 -22.59
N TYR A 54 19.62 7.94 -21.62
CA TYR A 54 20.20 7.75 -20.29
C TYR A 54 21.35 6.74 -20.31
N LEU A 55 22.32 6.94 -19.42
CA LEU A 55 23.20 5.85 -19.01
C LEU A 55 22.42 4.94 -18.06
N LEU A 56 22.08 3.73 -18.52
CA LEU A 56 21.36 2.77 -17.70
C LEU A 56 22.35 1.94 -16.88
N VAL A 57 22.13 1.91 -15.56
CA VAL A 57 22.96 1.16 -14.62
C VAL A 57 22.08 0.24 -13.81
N ALA A 58 22.40 -1.04 -13.84
CA ALA A 58 21.80 -2.02 -12.96
C ALA A 58 22.62 -2.19 -11.68
N TYR A 59 21.93 -2.30 -10.55
CA TYR A 59 22.53 -2.63 -9.26
C TYR A 59 22.04 -3.98 -8.78
N THR A 60 22.98 -4.84 -8.37
CA THR A 60 22.69 -6.10 -7.68
C THR A 60 23.21 -6.00 -6.26
N ILE A 61 22.34 -6.29 -5.29
CA ILE A 61 22.69 -6.27 -3.87
C ILE A 61 22.44 -7.67 -3.31
N ASN A 62 23.50 -8.36 -2.92
CA ASN A 62 23.46 -9.67 -2.27
C ASN A 62 24.16 -9.56 -0.91
N ASP A 63 23.40 -9.66 0.17
CA ASP A 63 23.86 -9.44 1.55
C ASP A 63 24.63 -8.13 1.73
N LYS A 64 25.96 -8.22 1.77
CA LYS A 64 26.89 -7.09 1.99
C LYS A 64 27.61 -6.65 0.71
N GLN A 65 27.40 -7.35 -0.40
CA GLN A 65 28.05 -7.05 -1.67
C GLN A 65 27.07 -6.31 -2.57
N LYS A 66 27.55 -5.18 -3.11
CA LYS A 66 26.83 -4.35 -4.07
C LYS A 66 27.68 -4.25 -5.32
N ASP A 67 27.16 -4.79 -6.41
CA ASP A 67 27.76 -4.70 -7.73
C ASP A 67 26.89 -3.86 -8.66
N SER A 68 27.51 -3.29 -9.68
CA SER A 68 26.81 -2.55 -10.72
C SER A 68 27.34 -2.86 -12.10
N ILE A 69 26.45 -2.91 -13.09
CA ILE A 69 26.81 -3.07 -14.50
C ILE A 69 26.07 -2.03 -15.34
N ILE A 70 26.69 -1.63 -16.45
CA ILE A 70 26.02 -0.85 -17.48
C ILE A 70 25.15 -1.82 -18.29
N ILE A 71 23.90 -1.45 -18.54
CA ILE A 71 22.96 -2.23 -19.33
C ILE A 71 22.44 -1.40 -20.51
N ASP A 72 21.79 -2.04 -21.45
CA ASP A 72 21.09 -1.35 -22.53
C ASP A 72 19.55 -1.43 -22.39
N THR A 73 18.84 -0.83 -23.35
CA THR A 73 17.37 -0.85 -23.35
C THR A 73 16.78 -2.24 -23.63
N THR A 74 17.54 -3.16 -24.22
CA THR A 74 17.15 -4.56 -24.43
C THR A 74 17.13 -5.29 -23.10
N ASP A 75 18.19 -5.15 -22.31
CA ASP A 75 18.29 -5.70 -20.96
C ASP A 75 17.19 -5.17 -20.04
N LEU A 76 16.97 -3.85 -20.06
CA LEU A 76 15.90 -3.21 -19.28
C LEU A 76 14.52 -3.81 -19.62
N LYS A 77 14.22 -4.01 -20.90
CA LYS A 77 12.95 -4.62 -21.35
C LYS A 77 12.82 -6.07 -20.86
N ILE A 78 13.90 -6.85 -20.90
CA ILE A 78 13.90 -8.24 -20.39
C ILE A 78 13.57 -8.24 -18.90
N TRP A 79 14.14 -7.30 -18.14
CA TRP A 79 13.92 -7.22 -16.69
C TRP A 79 12.51 -6.75 -16.35
N ALA A 80 12.05 -5.68 -17.00
CA ALA A 80 10.68 -5.19 -16.86
C ALA A 80 9.65 -6.28 -17.16
N ASN A 81 9.87 -7.09 -18.20
CA ASN A 81 8.93 -8.15 -18.59
C ASN A 81 8.68 -9.18 -17.47
N ARG A 82 9.64 -9.41 -16.56
CA ARG A 82 9.45 -10.33 -15.42
C ARG A 82 8.31 -9.89 -14.50
N PHE A 83 8.12 -8.58 -14.36
CA PHE A 83 7.06 -7.99 -13.53
C PHE A 83 5.76 -7.78 -14.31
N LEU A 84 5.83 -7.63 -15.65
CA LEU A 84 4.67 -7.42 -16.50
C LEU A 84 3.91 -8.72 -16.85
N GLN A 85 4.52 -9.89 -16.62
CA GLN A 85 3.89 -11.19 -16.90
C GLN A 85 2.72 -11.54 -15.99
N LYS A 86 2.62 -10.92 -14.81
CA LYS A 86 1.59 -11.23 -13.83
C LYS A 86 0.74 -10.01 -13.56
N ASP A 87 -0.57 -10.20 -13.60
CA ASP A 87 -1.51 -9.17 -13.18
C ASP A 87 -1.69 -9.23 -11.67
N PHE A 88 -1.07 -8.28 -10.96
CA PHE A 88 -1.20 -8.18 -9.51
C PHE A 88 -2.60 -7.71 -9.09
N ASN A 89 -3.38 -7.10 -9.99
CA ASN A 89 -4.76 -6.70 -9.72
C ASN A 89 -5.77 -7.83 -9.88
N ASP A 90 -5.34 -9.06 -10.18
CA ASP A 90 -6.24 -10.22 -10.17
C ASP A 90 -6.91 -10.32 -8.77
N PRO A 91 -8.25 -10.42 -8.71
CA PRO A 91 -8.99 -10.60 -7.47
C PRO A 91 -8.47 -11.74 -6.59
N GLU A 92 -7.76 -12.71 -7.14
CA GLU A 92 -7.15 -13.81 -6.39
C GLU A 92 -6.00 -13.39 -5.46
N TRP A 93 -5.34 -12.24 -5.70
CA TRP A 93 -4.15 -11.80 -4.95
C TRP A 93 -4.49 -10.89 -3.77
N LYS A 94 -5.51 -10.03 -3.90
CA LYS A 94 -5.92 -9.09 -2.85
C LYS A 94 -6.25 -9.73 -1.50
N PRO A 95 -6.93 -10.90 -1.44
CA PRO A 95 -7.18 -11.58 -0.19
C PRO A 95 -5.93 -12.16 0.48
N LYS A 96 -4.82 -12.34 -0.27
CA LYS A 96 -3.61 -13.05 0.19
C LYS A 96 -2.51 -12.10 0.66
N PHE A 97 -2.51 -10.85 0.20
CA PHE A 97 -1.43 -9.89 0.46
C PHE A 97 -1.94 -8.57 1.05
N ASN A 98 -1.12 -7.97 1.91
CA ASN A 98 -1.17 -6.56 2.26
C ASN A 98 -0.15 -5.79 1.41
N GLU A 99 -0.47 -4.58 0.97
CA GLU A 99 0.46 -3.69 0.27
C GLU A 99 0.73 -2.45 1.13
N ALA A 100 2.00 -2.08 1.22
CA ALA A 100 2.44 -0.78 1.73
C ALA A 100 3.20 -0.04 0.63
N VAL A 101 2.80 1.22 0.38
CA VAL A 101 3.42 2.09 -0.63
C VAL A 101 4.03 3.29 0.08
N PHE A 102 5.32 3.51 -0.12
CA PHE A 102 6.03 4.69 0.36
C PHE A 102 6.58 5.47 -0.84
N ASN A 103 6.17 6.73 -0.97
CA ASN A 103 6.67 7.64 -1.98
C ASN A 103 7.66 8.60 -1.32
N ASP A 104 8.94 8.46 -1.66
CA ASP A 104 9.96 9.43 -1.31
C ASP A 104 9.98 10.55 -2.36
N GLN A 105 9.40 11.69 -1.99
CA GLN A 105 9.35 12.87 -2.86
C GLN A 105 10.71 13.52 -3.10
N THR A 106 11.70 13.27 -2.23
CA THR A 106 13.04 13.87 -2.35
C THR A 106 13.84 13.20 -3.47
N THR A 107 13.68 11.88 -3.62
CA THR A 107 14.34 11.07 -4.64
C THR A 107 13.39 10.64 -5.76
N GLN A 108 12.12 11.05 -5.70
CA GLN A 108 11.04 10.65 -6.61
C GLN A 108 10.95 9.12 -6.77
N THR A 109 11.16 8.39 -5.68
CA THR A 109 11.21 6.93 -5.67
C THR A 109 10.01 6.34 -4.94
N TYR A 110 9.44 5.28 -5.51
CA TYR A 110 8.41 4.48 -4.85
C TYR A 110 9.03 3.21 -4.26
N THR A 111 8.72 2.94 -2.99
CA THR A 111 8.97 1.65 -2.33
C THR A 111 7.64 0.94 -2.16
N LEU A 112 7.50 -0.22 -2.82
CA LEU A 112 6.33 -1.08 -2.74
C LEU A 112 6.68 -2.33 -1.93
N SER A 113 5.91 -2.61 -0.88
CA SER A 113 6.13 -3.77 0.00
C SER A 113 4.87 -4.61 0.06
N TYR A 114 5.01 -5.91 -0.20
CA TYR A 114 3.92 -6.88 -0.13
C TYR A 114 4.20 -7.90 0.96
N THR A 115 3.26 -8.08 1.88
CA THR A 115 3.33 -9.11 2.93
C THR A 115 2.14 -10.06 2.84
N THR A 116 2.38 -11.35 3.05
CA THR A 116 1.35 -12.38 3.15
C THR A 116 0.45 -12.11 4.35
N LYS A 117 -0.86 -12.34 4.19
CA LYS A 117 -1.83 -12.23 5.30
C LYS A 117 -1.81 -13.47 6.22
N ASP A 118 -1.28 -14.58 5.73
CA ASP A 118 -1.25 -15.88 6.43
C ASP A 118 -0.02 -16.10 7.34
N ASP A 119 0.96 -15.19 7.35
CA ASP A 119 2.18 -15.32 8.18
C ASP A 119 2.00 -14.74 9.60
N ASN A 120 0.91 -15.11 10.29
CA ASN A 120 0.64 -14.74 11.68
C ASN A 120 0.59 -15.98 12.59
#